data_AF-A0A2H4X708-F1
#
_entry.id   AF-A0A2H4X708-F1
#
_cell.length_a   1.000
_cell.length_b   1.000
_cell.length_c   1.000
_cell.angle_alpha   90.00
_cell.angle_beta   90.00
_cell.angle_gamma   90.00
#
_symmetry.space_group_name_H-M   'P 1'
#
loop_
_entity.id
_entity.type
_entity.pdbx_description
1 polymer ?
#
loop_
_entity_poly.entity_id
_entity_poly.type
_entity_poly.pdbx_seq_one_letter_code
_entity_poly.pdbx_strand_id
1 'polypeptide(L)'
;IRTFTTKSFHMCPIPNPNNCTPGQDPTESPDRLCEDGQLINSNISRKTHILILATTRSGSSFVGQLFNQHTDVFYLFEPLYHVQYTLIPKMTPSKSTTDRRVMLGASRDLLRSLYDCDLYFMENYIKPQPINHTTDRLFRRGASKALCSPPVCDALGPTDIYLEEGDCVKKCGSLNLTLAMESCKEHVHVAIKTVRVPEVNDLRALVEDPRLNLKVIQLVRDPRGILASR
;
A
#
# COMPACT_ATOMS: atom_id res chain seq x y z
N ILE A 1 -24.17 11.18 2.17
CA ILE A 1 -23.23 10.16 2.72
C ILE A 1 -23.59 10.03 4.19
N ARG A 2 -24.19 8.91 4.61
CA ARG A 2 -24.52 8.67 6.03
C ARG A 2 -23.40 7.84 6.64
N THR A 3 -22.55 8.48 7.42
CA THR A 3 -21.51 7.85 8.24
C THR A 3 -22.17 7.33 9.51
N PHE A 4 -22.40 6.02 9.60
CA PHE A 4 -22.78 5.36 10.84
C PHE A 4 -21.52 4.87 11.57
N THR A 5 -20.76 5.79 12.18
CA THR A 5 -19.80 5.48 13.25
C THR A 5 -19.68 6.69 14.17
N THR A 6 -20.27 6.62 15.37
CA THR A 6 -20.19 7.63 16.43
C THR A 6 -18.89 7.51 17.22
N LYS A 7 -17.73 7.49 16.54
CA LYS A 7 -16.43 7.67 17.19
C LYS A 7 -15.75 8.88 16.58
N SER A 8 -15.48 9.88 17.42
CA SER A 8 -14.69 11.04 17.08
C SER A 8 -13.32 10.60 16.60
N PHE A 9 -12.92 11.05 15.41
CA PHE A 9 -11.53 10.99 14.98
C PHE A 9 -10.74 11.90 15.92
N HIS A 10 -9.80 11.34 16.68
CA HIS A 10 -8.80 12.15 17.36
C HIS A 10 -7.90 12.74 16.28
N MET A 11 -8.05 14.04 16.03
CA MET A 11 -7.04 14.82 15.32
C MET A 11 -5.73 14.71 16.07
N CYS A 12 -4.62 14.55 15.35
CA CYS A 12 -3.28 14.66 15.94
C CYS A 12 -3.19 15.98 16.72
N PRO A 13 -2.67 15.96 17.96
CA PRO A 13 -2.46 17.20 18.70
C PRO A 13 -1.47 18.07 17.93
N ILE A 14 -1.87 19.32 17.66
CA ILE A 14 -0.98 20.36 17.17
C ILE A 14 0.06 20.60 18.28
N PRO A 15 1.37 20.57 18.00
CA PRO A 15 2.38 20.87 19.01
C PRO A 15 2.12 22.26 19.60
N ASN A 16 1.88 22.31 20.91
CA ASN A 16 1.70 23.57 21.62
C ASN A 16 3.09 24.10 22.01
N PRO A 17 3.54 25.26 21.50
CA PRO A 17 4.89 25.78 21.74
C PRO A 17 5.17 26.16 23.20
N ASN A 18 4.18 26.05 24.09
CA ASN A 18 4.30 26.42 25.50
C ASN A 18 4.97 25.33 26.38
N ASN A 19 5.31 24.15 25.85
CA ASN A 19 5.90 23.04 26.61
C ASN A 19 7.40 22.78 26.35
N CYS A 20 8.11 23.71 25.71
CA CYS A 20 9.56 23.60 25.52
C CYS A 20 10.31 24.51 26.51
N THR A 21 11.06 23.93 27.44
CA THR A 21 12.05 24.68 28.23
C THR A 21 13.30 24.96 27.40
N PRO A 22 13.88 26.18 27.43
CA PRO A 22 15.09 26.48 26.69
C PRO A 22 16.31 25.85 27.37
N GLY A 23 17.01 24.96 26.66
CA GLY A 23 18.30 24.43 27.08
C GLY A 23 19.38 25.50 27.08
N GLN A 24 20.18 25.56 28.15
CA GLN A 24 21.37 26.40 28.26
C GLN A 24 22.60 25.64 27.74
N ASP A 25 22.87 25.65 26.42
CA ASP A 25 24.25 25.57 25.89
C ASP A 25 24.30 25.87 24.38
N PRO A 26 25.25 26.66 23.83
CA PRO A 26 25.19 27.14 22.43
C PRO A 26 25.76 26.21 21.34
N THR A 27 26.02 24.92 21.60
CA THR A 27 26.77 24.05 20.65
C THR A 27 26.07 22.77 20.17
N GLU A 28 24.78 22.57 20.42
CA GLU A 28 24.04 21.41 19.87
C GLU A 28 23.14 21.79 18.68
N SER A 29 23.10 20.93 17.66
CA SER A 29 22.29 21.09 16.44
C SER A 29 20.79 20.81 16.71
N PRO A 30 19.85 21.43 15.98
CA PRO A 30 18.48 21.62 16.49
C PRO A 30 17.52 20.42 16.42
N ASP A 31 17.96 19.20 16.07
CA ASP A 31 17.04 18.12 15.65
C ASP A 31 16.85 16.97 16.66
N ARG A 32 17.20 17.17 17.93
CA ARG A 32 16.83 16.21 18.98
C ARG A 32 16.47 16.97 20.24
N LEU A 33 15.19 17.09 20.56
CA LEU A 33 14.66 17.27 21.93
C LEU A 33 13.12 17.33 21.90
N CYS A 34 12.51 16.18 21.61
CA CYS A 34 11.11 15.89 21.95
C CYS A 34 11.03 14.39 22.29
N GLU A 35 11.65 13.96 23.38
CA GLU A 35 11.31 12.66 23.97
C GLU A 35 10.46 12.86 25.23
N ASP A 36 9.27 12.29 25.10
CA ASP A 36 8.57 11.44 26.05
C ASP A 36 7.31 12.00 26.70
N GLY A 37 6.18 11.41 26.28
CA GLY A 37 4.83 11.80 26.63
C GLY A 37 3.86 10.70 26.24
N GLN A 38 3.94 9.59 26.98
CA GLN A 38 3.14 8.37 26.91
C GLN A 38 3.53 7.40 25.79
N LEU A 39 4.45 6.49 26.13
CA LEU A 39 4.33 5.07 25.80
C LEU A 39 2.88 4.62 26.05
N ILE A 40 2.04 4.71 25.02
CA ILE A 40 0.83 3.90 24.96
C ILE A 40 1.37 2.48 24.96
N ASN A 41 1.24 1.79 26.09
CA ASN A 41 1.19 0.34 26.14
C ASN A 41 -0.02 -0.11 25.30
N SER A 42 0.07 0.07 23.98
CA SER A 42 -0.85 -0.54 23.06
C SER A 42 -0.34 -1.97 22.94
N ASN A 43 -1.06 -2.90 23.54
CA ASN A 43 -1.12 -4.30 23.09
C ASN A 43 -0.70 -4.35 21.62
N ILE A 44 0.40 -5.05 21.28
CA ILE A 44 0.93 -5.26 19.91
C ILE A 44 -0.14 -4.89 18.89
N SER A 45 -0.13 -3.62 18.45
CA SER A 45 -1.28 -3.05 17.76
C SER A 45 -1.40 -3.80 16.44
N ARG A 46 -2.44 -4.62 16.34
CA ARG A 46 -2.60 -5.54 15.22
C ARG A 46 -2.61 -4.73 13.93
N LYS A 47 -1.61 -4.98 13.07
CA LYS A 47 -1.43 -4.33 11.76
C LYS A 47 -2.78 -4.20 11.06
N THR A 48 -3.13 -2.97 10.67
CA THR A 48 -4.38 -2.71 9.96
C THR A 48 -4.15 -2.87 8.46
N HIS A 49 -4.96 -3.70 7.84
CA HIS A 49 -4.88 -3.99 6.42
C HIS A 49 -6.00 -3.23 5.71
N ILE A 50 -5.67 -2.50 4.65
CA ILE A 50 -6.61 -1.63 3.95
C ILE A 50 -6.65 -2.03 2.48
N LEU A 51 -7.82 -2.43 1.99
CA LEU A 51 -8.04 -2.68 0.57
C LEU A 51 -8.86 -1.55 -0.03
N ILE A 52 -8.27 -0.80 -0.95
CA ILE A 52 -8.99 0.16 -1.80
C ILE A 52 -9.49 -0.61 -3.01
N LEU A 53 -10.75 -1.05 -2.94
CA LEU A 53 -11.45 -1.78 -3.99
C LEU A 53 -12.19 -0.79 -4.89
N ALA A 54 -11.86 -0.75 -6.17
CA ALA A 54 -12.43 0.23 -7.07
C ALA A 54 -12.54 -0.26 -8.51
N THR A 55 -13.19 0.50 -9.37
CA THR A 55 -13.10 0.33 -10.83
C THR A 55 -12.12 1.36 -11.42
N THR A 56 -11.78 1.21 -12.70
CA THR A 56 -10.93 2.21 -13.39
C THR A 56 -11.64 3.58 -13.44
N ARG A 57 -10.84 4.66 -13.44
CA ARG A 57 -11.34 6.05 -13.51
C ARG A 57 -12.28 6.47 -12.37
N SER A 58 -12.21 5.79 -11.21
CA SER A 58 -12.98 6.08 -9.99
C SER A 58 -12.35 7.11 -9.05
N GLY A 59 -11.15 7.63 -9.38
CA GLY A 59 -10.36 8.43 -8.44
C GLY A 59 -9.57 7.58 -7.43
N SER A 60 -9.57 6.25 -7.54
CA SER A 60 -8.85 5.36 -6.63
C SER A 60 -7.34 5.59 -6.55
N SER A 61 -6.70 6.08 -7.61
CA SER A 61 -5.29 6.47 -7.55
C SER A 61 -5.05 7.67 -6.64
N PHE A 62 -5.97 8.65 -6.65
CA PHE A 62 -5.91 9.81 -5.75
C PHE A 62 -6.12 9.39 -4.30
N VAL A 63 -7.15 8.57 -4.03
CA VAL A 63 -7.40 8.03 -2.68
C VAL A 63 -6.21 7.21 -2.18
N GLY A 64 -5.60 6.39 -3.04
CA GLY A 64 -4.39 5.64 -2.69
C GLY A 64 -3.21 6.55 -2.34
N GLN A 65 -3.05 7.68 -3.04
CA GLN A 65 -2.00 8.65 -2.71
C GLN A 65 -2.22 9.30 -1.35
N LEU A 66 -3.48 9.51 -0.91
CA LEU A 66 -3.74 10.03 0.45
C LEU A 66 -3.19 9.09 1.53
N PHE A 67 -3.33 7.77 1.35
CA PHE A 67 -2.73 6.78 2.25
C PHE A 67 -1.20 6.77 2.14
N ASN A 68 -0.67 6.85 0.92
CA ASN A 68 0.77 6.84 0.65
C ASN A 68 1.54 8.04 1.24
N GLN A 69 0.85 9.11 1.65
CA GLN A 69 1.49 10.25 2.33
C GLN A 69 1.76 9.98 3.82
N HIS A 70 1.11 8.99 4.42
CA HIS A 70 1.26 8.69 5.85
C HIS A 70 2.49 7.80 6.09
N THR A 71 3.36 8.19 7.02
CA THR A 71 4.63 7.48 7.32
C THR A 71 4.44 6.04 7.76
N ASP A 72 3.32 5.77 8.42
CA ASP A 72 3.02 4.45 8.98
C ASP A 72 2.33 3.49 7.99
N VAL A 73 2.08 3.92 6.75
CA VAL A 73 1.36 3.13 5.74
C VAL A 73 2.30 2.66 4.64
N PHE A 74 2.46 1.34 4.53
CA PHE A 74 3.07 0.71 3.36
C PHE A 74 2.02 0.56 2.25
N TYR A 75 2.16 1.35 1.18
CA TYR A 75 1.20 1.39 0.08
C TYR A 75 1.67 0.61 -1.15
N LEU A 76 0.78 -0.20 -1.76
CA LEU A 76 1.03 -0.89 -3.04
C LEU A 76 -0.03 -0.54 -4.09
N PHE A 77 0.45 -0.12 -5.27
CA PHE A 77 -0.40 0.18 -6.42
C PHE A 77 -0.64 -1.06 -7.28
N GLU A 78 -1.86 -1.59 -7.26
CA GLU A 78 -2.34 -2.60 -8.20
C GLU A 78 -1.47 -3.88 -8.35
N PRO A 79 -1.05 -4.54 -7.25
CA PRO A 79 -0.19 -5.73 -7.35
C PRO A 79 -0.84 -6.90 -8.12
N LEU A 80 -2.18 -6.97 -8.14
CA LEU A 80 -2.92 -7.97 -8.91
C LEU A 80 -2.78 -7.83 -10.44
N TYR A 81 -2.15 -6.76 -10.93
CA TYR A 81 -1.74 -6.66 -12.33
C TYR A 81 -0.95 -7.89 -12.77
N HIS A 82 -0.01 -8.34 -11.95
CA HIS A 82 0.87 -9.45 -12.27
C HIS A 82 0.15 -10.79 -12.36
N VAL A 83 -0.83 -11.03 -11.49
CA VAL A 83 -1.69 -12.22 -11.54
C VAL A 83 -2.48 -12.24 -12.85
N GLN A 84 -3.14 -11.12 -13.16
CA GLN A 84 -3.91 -10.99 -14.40
C GLN A 84 -3.02 -11.17 -15.64
N TYR A 85 -1.87 -10.49 -15.68
CA TYR A 85 -0.94 -10.55 -16.80
C TYR A 85 -0.35 -11.95 -17.01
N THR A 86 -0.03 -12.67 -15.94
CA THR A 86 0.56 -14.02 -16.02
C THR A 86 -0.48 -15.09 -16.38
N LEU A 87 -1.72 -14.95 -15.92
CA LEU A 87 -2.74 -15.99 -16.08
C LEU A 87 -3.61 -15.80 -17.33
N ILE A 88 -3.92 -14.57 -17.76
CA ILE A 88 -4.77 -14.32 -18.95
C ILE A 88 -4.26 -15.04 -20.20
N PRO A 89 -2.96 -14.98 -20.58
CA PRO A 89 -2.47 -15.63 -21.79
C PRO A 89 -2.60 -17.17 -21.77
N LYS A 90 -2.73 -17.76 -20.58
CA LYS A 90 -2.87 -19.22 -20.38
C LYS A 90 -4.34 -19.67 -20.38
N MET A 91 -5.29 -18.74 -20.42
CA MET A 91 -6.71 -19.04 -20.39
C MET A 91 -7.25 -19.20 -21.81
N THR A 92 -8.13 -20.18 -22.00
CA THR A 92 -8.77 -20.40 -23.30
C THR A 92 -9.88 -19.37 -23.52
N PRO A 93 -10.17 -18.94 -24.77
CA PRO A 93 -11.22 -17.96 -25.07
C PRO A 93 -12.64 -18.41 -24.66
N SER A 94 -12.83 -19.70 -24.44
CA SER A 94 -14.09 -20.27 -23.94
C SER A 94 -14.19 -19.96 -22.45
N LYS A 95 -14.97 -18.92 -22.11
CA LYS A 95 -15.22 -18.41 -20.75
C LYS A 95 -15.58 -19.53 -19.77
N SER A 96 -14.57 -20.15 -19.17
CA SER A 96 -14.75 -21.18 -18.15
C SER A 96 -14.90 -20.51 -16.79
N THR A 97 -15.97 -20.81 -16.07
CA THR A 97 -16.13 -20.42 -14.66
C THR A 97 -14.96 -20.89 -13.79
N THR A 98 -14.23 -21.91 -14.24
CA THR A 98 -13.01 -22.41 -13.62
C THR A 98 -11.86 -21.41 -13.75
N ASP A 99 -11.66 -20.80 -14.93
CA ASP A 99 -10.59 -19.82 -15.15
C ASP A 99 -10.78 -18.59 -14.25
N ARG A 100 -12.02 -18.12 -14.13
CA ARG A 100 -12.37 -17.05 -13.18
C ARG A 100 -12.06 -17.44 -11.75
N ARG A 101 -12.41 -18.67 -11.33
CA ARG A 101 -12.12 -19.18 -9.99
C ARG A 101 -10.61 -19.26 -9.72
N VAL A 102 -9.81 -19.70 -10.70
CA VAL A 102 -8.35 -19.75 -10.59
C VAL A 102 -7.77 -18.34 -10.42
N MET A 103 -8.19 -17.36 -11.22
CA MET A 103 -7.72 -15.98 -11.13
C MET A 103 -8.06 -15.34 -9.78
N LEU A 104 -9.29 -15.55 -9.29
CA LEU A 104 -9.74 -15.04 -8.01
C LEU A 104 -9.02 -15.72 -6.85
N GLY A 105 -8.79 -17.03 -6.92
CA GLY A 105 -7.98 -17.78 -5.96
C GLY A 105 -6.55 -17.24 -5.87
N ALA A 106 -5.86 -17.14 -7.01
CA ALA A 106 -4.51 -16.57 -7.07
C ALA A 106 -4.45 -15.11 -6.57
N SER A 107 -5.45 -14.31 -6.89
CA SER A 107 -5.56 -12.93 -6.41
C SER A 107 -5.74 -12.85 -4.90
N ARG A 108 -6.59 -13.72 -4.34
CA ARG A 108 -6.83 -13.81 -2.90
C ARG A 108 -5.56 -14.22 -2.16
N ASP A 109 -4.88 -15.24 -2.67
CA ASP A 109 -3.68 -15.80 -2.04
C ASP A 109 -2.53 -14.76 -2.09
N LEU A 110 -2.38 -14.04 -3.21
CA LEU A 110 -1.44 -12.93 -3.31
C LEU A 110 -1.77 -11.78 -2.34
N LEU A 111 -3.04 -11.34 -2.27
CA LEU A 111 -3.43 -10.27 -1.34
C LEU A 111 -3.13 -10.64 0.11
N ARG A 112 -3.41 -11.89 0.49
CA ARG A 112 -3.12 -12.37 1.84
C ARG A 112 -1.63 -12.31 2.15
N SER A 113 -0.80 -12.89 1.29
CA SER A 113 0.65 -12.92 1.45
C SER A 113 1.22 -11.50 1.55
N LEU A 114 0.74 -10.57 0.71
CA LEU A 114 1.15 -9.16 0.78
C LEU A 114 0.73 -8.46 2.07
N TYR A 115 -0.43 -8.78 2.65
CA TYR A 115 -0.83 -8.22 3.94
C TYR A 115 0.02 -8.73 5.11
N ASP A 116 0.52 -9.96 5.00
CA ASP A 116 1.53 -10.53 5.90
C ASP A 116 2.97 -10.05 5.58
N CYS A 117 3.11 -9.10 4.63
CA CYS A 117 4.38 -8.57 4.13
C CYS A 117 5.31 -9.61 3.48
N ASP A 118 4.78 -10.74 3.02
CA ASP A 118 5.55 -11.70 2.21
C ASP A 118 5.53 -11.27 0.73
N LEU A 119 6.52 -10.48 0.34
CA LEU A 119 6.63 -9.98 -1.04
C LEU A 119 7.21 -11.01 -2.01
N TYR A 120 7.84 -12.08 -1.53
CA TYR A 120 8.39 -13.14 -2.39
C TYR A 120 7.31 -13.89 -3.14
N PHE A 121 6.08 -13.95 -2.61
CA PHE A 121 4.95 -14.56 -3.33
C PHE A 121 4.66 -13.88 -4.67
N MET A 122 5.02 -12.60 -4.84
CA MET A 122 4.89 -11.89 -6.11
C MET A 122 5.78 -12.47 -7.22
N GLU A 123 6.91 -13.09 -6.88
CA GLU A 123 7.87 -13.61 -7.86
C GLU A 123 7.25 -14.67 -8.79
N ASN A 124 6.21 -15.36 -8.31
CA ASN A 124 5.42 -16.30 -9.09
C ASN A 124 4.71 -15.63 -10.30
N TYR A 125 4.41 -14.34 -10.19
CA TYR A 125 3.61 -13.59 -11.14
C TYR A 125 4.38 -12.48 -11.87
N ILE A 126 5.60 -12.13 -11.44
CA ILE A 126 6.44 -11.14 -12.14
C ILE A 126 7.15 -11.81 -13.33
N LYS A 127 7.19 -11.11 -14.46
CA LYS A 127 7.84 -11.56 -15.71
C LYS A 127 8.77 -10.48 -16.26
N PRO A 128 10.05 -10.78 -16.55
CA PRO A 128 10.75 -12.05 -16.28
C PRO A 128 10.84 -12.34 -14.77
N GLN A 129 11.14 -13.59 -14.41
CA GLN A 129 11.28 -13.95 -12.99
C GLN A 129 12.39 -13.14 -12.33
N PRO A 130 12.19 -12.65 -11.09
CA PRO A 130 13.23 -11.97 -10.34
C PRO A 130 14.47 -12.85 -10.14
N ILE A 131 15.64 -12.22 -10.16
CA ILE A 131 16.93 -12.89 -9.91
C ILE A 131 17.42 -12.39 -8.56
N ASN A 132 17.74 -13.29 -7.63
CA ASN A 132 18.12 -12.93 -6.26
C ASN A 132 17.13 -11.94 -5.62
N HIS A 133 15.84 -12.24 -5.73
CA HIS A 133 14.73 -11.42 -5.24
C HIS A 133 14.71 -9.98 -5.79
N THR A 134 15.39 -9.72 -6.90
CA THR A 134 15.55 -8.38 -7.48
C THR A 134 14.83 -8.28 -8.83
N THR A 135 14.10 -7.18 -9.06
CA THR A 135 13.32 -6.97 -10.28
C THR A 135 13.14 -5.49 -10.64
N ASP A 136 13.16 -5.18 -11.93
CA ASP A 136 12.78 -3.89 -12.52
C ASP A 136 11.30 -3.87 -12.98
N ARG A 137 10.60 -5.01 -12.93
CA ARG A 137 9.28 -5.20 -13.54
C ARG A 137 8.11 -5.11 -12.58
N LEU A 138 8.28 -4.62 -11.37
CA LEU A 138 7.13 -4.38 -10.49
C LEU A 138 6.27 -3.22 -11.05
N PHE A 139 5.05 -3.55 -11.46
CA PHE A 139 4.08 -2.60 -12.00
C PHE A 139 3.92 -1.38 -11.08
N ARG A 140 4.25 -0.21 -11.62
CA ARG A 140 4.11 1.08 -10.95
C ARG A 140 4.71 1.13 -9.54
N ARG A 141 5.87 0.49 -9.34
CA ARG A 141 6.57 0.50 -8.04
C ARG A 141 6.78 1.92 -7.49
N GLY A 142 7.05 2.89 -8.37
CA GLY A 142 7.34 4.26 -7.95
C GLY A 142 6.12 5.04 -7.44
N ALA A 143 4.92 4.46 -7.53
CA ALA A 143 3.73 5.03 -6.90
C ALA A 143 3.71 4.81 -5.38
N SER A 144 4.59 3.95 -4.85
CA SER A 144 4.76 3.69 -3.42
C SER A 144 5.91 4.51 -2.88
N LYS A 145 5.63 5.35 -1.88
CA LYS A 145 6.66 6.17 -1.23
C LYS A 145 7.67 5.28 -0.48
N ALA A 146 7.18 4.25 0.21
CA ALA A 146 8.03 3.29 0.93
C ALA A 146 9.02 2.56 0.00
N LEU A 147 8.64 2.25 -1.24
CA LEU A 147 9.55 1.65 -2.24
C LEU A 147 10.52 2.66 -2.88
N CYS A 148 10.29 3.95 -2.66
CA CYS A 148 11.08 5.08 -3.13
C CYS A 148 11.71 5.84 -1.94
N SER A 149 12.05 5.13 -0.87
CA SER A 149 12.67 5.71 0.31
C SER A 149 13.62 4.69 0.94
N PRO A 150 14.60 5.12 1.75
CA PRO A 150 15.43 4.21 2.51
C PRO A 150 14.58 3.31 3.43
N PRO A 151 14.97 2.03 3.64
CA PRO A 151 16.17 1.37 3.11
C PRO A 151 15.98 0.75 1.71
N VAL A 152 14.78 0.88 1.11
CA VAL A 152 14.49 0.24 -0.20
C VAL A 152 15.19 0.96 -1.34
N CYS A 153 15.36 2.28 -1.22
CA CYS A 153 16.09 3.11 -2.15
C CYS A 153 16.93 4.16 -1.43
N ASP A 154 18.25 3.95 -1.41
CA ASP A 154 19.22 4.84 -0.76
C ASP A 154 19.75 5.95 -1.71
N ALA A 155 19.39 5.89 -2.99
CA ALA A 155 19.86 6.85 -4.00
C ALA A 155 19.18 8.24 -3.89
N LEU A 156 18.21 8.39 -3.00
CA LEU A 156 17.40 9.60 -2.86
C LEU A 156 17.87 10.41 -1.66
N GLY A 157 18.16 11.69 -1.90
CA GLY A 157 18.70 12.60 -0.88
C GLY A 157 17.65 13.55 -0.28
N PRO A 158 18.05 14.42 0.65
CA PRO A 158 17.17 15.39 1.31
C PRO A 158 16.48 16.38 0.35
N THR A 159 17.03 16.56 -0.85
CA THR A 159 16.49 17.45 -1.89
C THR A 159 15.37 16.82 -2.72
N ASP A 160 15.12 15.52 -2.59
CA ASP A 160 14.15 14.75 -3.38
C ASP A 160 12.75 14.69 -2.73
N ILE A 161 12.34 15.79 -2.09
CA ILE A 161 11.10 15.88 -1.29
C ILE A 161 9.85 15.61 -2.14
N TYR A 162 9.87 16.01 -3.42
CA TYR A 162 8.79 15.79 -4.39
C TYR A 162 9.29 14.97 -5.57
N LEU A 163 9.37 13.66 -5.38
CA LEU A 163 9.81 12.74 -6.40
C LEU A 163 8.63 12.21 -7.21
N GLU A 164 8.63 12.46 -8.52
CA GLU A 164 7.69 11.81 -9.42
C GLU A 164 7.98 10.30 -9.51
N GLU A 165 6.94 9.48 -9.73
CA GLU A 165 7.08 8.02 -9.84
C GLU A 165 8.15 7.60 -10.86
N GLY A 166 8.20 8.29 -12.01
CA GLY A 166 9.15 7.98 -13.07
C GLY A 166 10.60 8.23 -12.64
N ASP A 167 10.84 9.25 -11.83
CA ASP A 167 12.18 9.62 -11.38
C ASP A 167 12.65 8.74 -10.24
N CYS A 168 11.74 8.30 -9.36
CA CYS A 168 12.02 7.20 -8.44
C CYS A 168 12.54 5.98 -9.19
N VAL A 169 11.84 5.55 -10.24
CA VAL A 169 12.23 4.33 -10.94
C VAL A 169 13.62 4.44 -11.57
N LYS A 170 13.95 5.61 -12.14
CA LYS A 170 15.25 5.87 -12.75
C LYS A 170 16.38 5.91 -11.72
N LYS A 171 16.19 6.60 -10.59
CA LYS A 171 17.22 6.77 -9.56
C LYS A 171 17.45 5.50 -8.74
N CYS A 172 16.37 4.79 -8.40
CA CYS A 172 16.45 3.62 -7.51
C CYS A 172 16.83 2.31 -8.21
N GLY A 173 16.96 2.27 -9.55
CA GLY A 173 17.42 1.06 -10.26
C GLY A 173 16.50 -0.16 -10.08
N SER A 174 17.02 -1.36 -9.86
CA SER A 174 16.16 -2.53 -9.64
C SER A 174 15.63 -2.58 -8.20
N LEU A 175 14.40 -3.06 -8.02
CA LEU A 175 13.80 -3.25 -6.69
C LEU A 175 14.28 -4.56 -6.05
N ASN A 176 14.81 -4.50 -4.84
CA ASN A 176 15.06 -5.67 -4.01
C ASN A 176 13.82 -5.98 -3.15
N LEU A 177 13.20 -7.14 -3.35
CA LEU A 177 11.97 -7.55 -2.66
C LEU A 177 12.22 -7.88 -1.17
N THR A 178 13.45 -8.24 -0.78
CA THR A 178 13.82 -8.46 0.62
C THR A 178 13.74 -7.15 1.41
N LEU A 179 14.38 -6.08 0.90
CA LEU A 179 14.33 -4.76 1.54
C LEU A 179 12.89 -4.20 1.55
N ALA A 180 12.13 -4.43 0.48
CA ALA A 180 10.72 -4.03 0.42
C ALA A 180 9.86 -4.78 1.46
N MET A 181 10.14 -6.06 1.71
CA MET A 181 9.48 -6.84 2.76
C MET A 181 9.83 -6.33 4.15
N GLU A 182 11.09 -6.02 4.42
CA GLU A 182 11.54 -5.45 5.69
C GLU A 182 10.86 -4.10 5.95
N SER A 183 10.88 -3.21 4.96
CA SER A 183 10.15 -1.95 5.00
C SER A 183 8.65 -2.17 5.27
N CYS A 184 8.00 -3.10 4.58
CA CYS A 184 6.59 -3.43 4.85
C CYS A 184 6.35 -3.85 6.31
N LYS A 185 7.25 -4.65 6.89
CA LYS A 185 7.14 -5.13 8.29
C LYS A 185 7.25 -4.00 9.31
N GLU A 186 8.07 -2.99 9.04
CA GLU A 186 8.24 -1.82 9.90
C GLU A 186 7.02 -0.90 9.94
N HIS A 187 6.25 -0.83 8.85
CA HIS A 187 5.01 -0.04 8.80
C HIS A 187 3.89 -0.75 9.57
N VAL A 188 3.11 0.00 10.36
CA VAL A 188 1.99 -0.57 11.15
C VAL A 188 0.70 -0.75 10.34
N HIS A 189 0.63 -0.19 9.12
CA HIS A 189 -0.51 -0.31 8.22
C HIS A 189 -0.06 -0.72 6.82
N VAL A 190 -0.86 -1.54 6.14
CA VAL A 190 -0.62 -1.94 4.74
C VAL A 190 -1.84 -1.59 3.91
N ALA A 191 -1.67 -0.72 2.92
CA ALA A 191 -2.74 -0.28 2.02
C ALA A 191 -2.50 -0.78 0.60
N ILE A 192 -3.44 -1.55 0.06
CA ILE A 192 -3.36 -2.07 -1.30
C ILE A 192 -4.52 -1.51 -2.11
N LYS A 193 -4.22 -0.96 -3.27
CA LYS A 193 -5.23 -0.53 -4.24
C LYS A 193 -5.38 -1.56 -5.35
N THR A 194 -6.61 -1.92 -5.71
CA THR A 194 -6.86 -2.80 -6.86
C THR A 194 -8.13 -2.43 -7.62
N VAL A 195 -8.10 -2.71 -8.93
CA VAL A 195 -9.27 -2.64 -9.83
C VAL A 195 -9.60 -3.96 -10.51
N ARG A 196 -8.92 -5.04 -10.08
CA ARG A 196 -8.95 -6.37 -10.73
C ARG A 196 -9.76 -7.40 -9.96
N VAL A 197 -10.46 -6.96 -8.92
CA VAL A 197 -11.42 -7.79 -8.18
C VAL A 197 -12.83 -7.28 -8.54
N PRO A 198 -13.68 -8.12 -9.17
CA PRO A 198 -14.98 -7.67 -9.66
C PRO A 198 -15.93 -7.23 -8.55
N GLU A 199 -16.05 -8.04 -7.50
CA GLU A 199 -17.04 -7.83 -6.44
C GLU A 199 -16.42 -7.98 -5.05
N VAL A 200 -16.96 -7.26 -4.08
CA VAL A 200 -16.50 -7.37 -2.68
C VAL A 200 -16.69 -8.78 -2.12
N ASN A 201 -17.71 -9.51 -2.61
CA ASN A 201 -17.99 -10.90 -2.21
C ASN A 201 -16.86 -11.86 -2.59
N ASP A 202 -16.09 -11.56 -3.64
CA ASP A 202 -14.93 -12.37 -4.02
C ASP A 202 -13.81 -12.32 -2.97
N LEU A 203 -13.86 -11.36 -2.04
CA LEU A 203 -12.89 -11.16 -0.97
C LEU A 203 -13.36 -11.71 0.38
N ARG A 204 -14.53 -12.35 0.43
CA ARG A 204 -15.15 -12.81 1.67
C ARG A 204 -14.19 -13.60 2.56
N ALA A 205 -13.44 -14.53 1.97
CA ALA A 205 -12.47 -15.34 2.69
C ALA A 205 -11.29 -14.54 3.29
N LEU A 206 -10.95 -13.37 2.76
CA LEU A 206 -9.95 -12.47 3.35
C LEU A 206 -10.56 -11.61 4.47
N VAL A 207 -11.78 -11.12 4.26
CA VAL A 207 -12.48 -10.25 5.22
C VAL A 207 -12.84 -11.04 6.48
N GLU A 208 -13.22 -12.32 6.33
CA GLU A 208 -13.57 -13.21 7.43
C GLU A 208 -12.35 -13.86 8.10
N ASP A 209 -11.12 -13.68 7.59
CA ASP A 209 -9.91 -14.28 8.20
C ASP A 209 -9.58 -13.59 9.54
N PRO A 210 -9.66 -14.30 10.68
CA PRO A 210 -9.46 -13.71 11.99
C PRO A 210 -8.01 -13.32 12.27
N ARG A 211 -7.05 -13.57 11.36
CA ARG A 211 -5.67 -13.07 11.42
C ARG A 211 -5.50 -11.72 10.72
N LEU A 212 -6.35 -11.39 9.76
CA LEU A 212 -6.31 -10.11 9.04
C LEU A 212 -7.25 -9.08 9.67
N ASN A 213 -6.73 -7.95 10.14
CA ASN A 213 -7.57 -6.79 10.47
C ASN A 213 -7.88 -5.99 9.19
N LEU A 214 -8.63 -6.61 8.26
CA LEU A 214 -8.90 -6.06 6.94
C LEU A 214 -10.07 -5.07 6.94
N LYS A 215 -9.83 -3.88 6.39
CA LYS A 215 -10.82 -2.83 6.11
C LYS A 215 -10.91 -2.63 4.60
N VAL A 216 -12.13 -2.70 4.06
CA VAL A 216 -12.36 -2.50 2.62
C VAL A 216 -12.97 -1.12 2.40
N ILE A 217 -12.31 -0.31 1.58
CA ILE A 217 -12.84 0.96 1.08
C ILE A 217 -13.29 0.71 -0.36
N GLN A 218 -14.61 0.59 -0.54
CA GLN A 218 -15.18 0.41 -1.87
C GLN A 218 -15.49 1.76 -2.52
N LEU A 219 -14.80 2.07 -3.61
CA LEU A 219 -15.04 3.28 -4.39
C LEU A 219 -15.99 2.97 -5.54
N VAL A 220 -17.22 3.47 -5.40
CA VAL A 220 -18.27 3.35 -6.41
C VAL A 220 -18.42 4.69 -7.12
N ARG A 221 -18.32 4.67 -8.45
CA ARG A 221 -18.52 5.85 -9.28
C ARG A 221 -20.00 6.02 -9.59
N ASP A 222 -20.51 7.25 -9.51
CA ASP A 222 -21.91 7.53 -9.85
C ASP A 222 -22.18 7.12 -11.31
N PRO A 223 -23.14 6.21 -11.58
CA PRO A 223 -23.43 5.76 -12.93
C PRO A 223 -23.87 6.90 -13.86
N ARG A 224 -24.50 7.96 -13.33
CA ARG A 224 -24.92 9.13 -14.13
C ARG A 224 -23.71 9.88 -14.69
N GLY A 225 -22.65 10.03 -13.89
CA GLY A 225 -21.40 10.65 -14.31
C GLY A 225 -20.59 9.80 -15.30
N ILE A 226 -20.85 8.49 -15.38
CA ILE A 226 -20.30 7.61 -16.40
C ILE A 226 -21.06 7.79 -17.72
N LEU A 227 -22.39 7.74 -17.67
CA LEU A 227 -23.25 7.87 -18.87
C LEU A 227 -23.12 9.23 -19.56
N ALA A 228 -22.86 10.29 -18.79
CA ALA A 228 -22.66 11.65 -19.31
C ALA A 228 -21.24 11.93 -19.84
N SER A 229 -20.28 11.04 -19.60
CA SER A 229 -18.90 11.14 -20.07
C SER A 229 -18.75 10.36 -21.38
N ARG A 230 -19.26 10.92 -22.48
CA ARG A 230 -19.04 10.41 -23.85
C ARG A 230 -17.95 11.21 -24.55
#